data_AF-A0A9W8P7B3-F1
#
_entry.id   AF-A0A9W8P7B3-F1
#
_cell.length_a   1.000
_cell.length_b   1.000
_cell.length_c   1.000
_cell.angle_alpha   90.00
_cell.angle_beta   90.00
_cell.angle_gamma   90.00
#
_symmetry.space_group_name_H-M   'P 1'
#
loop_
_entity.id
_entity.type
_entity.pdbx_description
1 polymer ?
#
loop_
_entity_poly.entity_id
_entity_poly.type
_entity_poly.pdbx_seq_one_letter_code
_entity_poly.pdbx_strand_id
1 'polypeptide(L)'
;MPASLIQVFPRHLRYALFLFLVLMPSFYFIFPLRREPTLIPLRLPPNDFTDLTHRMAQAEALYQKALKDRDGLIARYGPHPTDLDMFPPNKSPWPAYTVWDYFPAAFNCPHEVRRVGSLGDGGKWVCGLSRLVDKKDCVVYSVGELSFLMSHRLPQLGMFPKFHVGINHESSFEGDLLVNTNYCKIWGYDPSTKGFAKQIPIMERHRTTFHRYTLANVDRPASGSEPTMYTLNTLMQMNGHQHIDILKVDVEGWEFDTIAGMIKSFMEKDLPLPLGQLLLEIHVWDDKKFDYFLKWWEGLEEAGLRPFWTAPNLVYVNYAGSRKPELAEYSFLNTKGDNVFIT
;
A
#
# COMPACT_ATOMS: atom_id res chain seq x y z
N MET A 1 53.37 -44.98 -46.70
CA MET A 1 53.19 -43.57 -47.15
C MET A 1 51.90 -43.06 -46.54
N PRO A 2 51.87 -41.83 -45.99
CA PRO A 2 50.89 -41.42 -44.97
C PRO A 2 49.63 -40.78 -45.58
N ALA A 3 48.46 -41.05 -44.99
CA ALA A 3 47.26 -40.25 -45.19
C ALA A 3 47.32 -39.04 -44.25
N SER A 4 47.56 -37.87 -44.82
CA SER A 4 47.72 -36.60 -44.12
C SER A 4 46.39 -35.98 -43.70
N LEU A 5 46.33 -35.60 -42.42
CA LEU A 5 45.81 -34.35 -41.86
C LEU A 5 44.54 -33.71 -42.48
N ILE A 6 43.48 -33.74 -41.67
CA ILE A 6 42.50 -32.68 -41.38
C ILE A 6 42.83 -31.34 -42.09
N GLN A 7 42.08 -31.00 -43.15
CA GLN A 7 41.94 -29.63 -43.64
C GLN A 7 40.46 -29.23 -43.58
N VAL A 8 40.06 -28.72 -42.43
CA VAL A 8 38.73 -28.15 -42.19
C VAL A 8 38.87 -26.62 -42.36
N PHE A 9 38.27 -26.11 -43.44
CA PHE A 9 38.13 -24.70 -43.87
C PHE A 9 39.40 -23.94 -44.32
N PRO A 10 39.46 -23.45 -45.58
CA PRO A 10 40.42 -22.42 -45.95
C PRO A 10 40.05 -21.12 -45.22
N ARG A 11 40.91 -20.70 -44.29
CA ARG A 11 40.81 -19.42 -43.56
C ARG A 11 41.10 -18.25 -44.50
N HIS A 12 40.14 -17.85 -45.32
CA HIS A 12 40.27 -16.64 -46.12
C HIS A 12 40.07 -15.43 -45.20
N LEU A 13 41.10 -14.56 -45.08
CA LEU A 13 41.09 -13.37 -44.20
C LEU A 13 39.84 -12.49 -44.40
N ARG A 14 39.37 -12.41 -45.65
CA ARG A 14 38.14 -11.68 -46.04
C ARG A 14 36.87 -12.25 -45.40
N TYR A 15 36.78 -13.57 -45.26
CA TYR A 15 35.63 -14.23 -44.63
C TYR A 15 35.62 -14.04 -43.11
N ALA A 16 36.81 -14.09 -42.49
CA ALA A 16 36.97 -13.79 -41.06
C ALA A 16 36.64 -12.32 -40.73
N LEU A 17 37.09 -11.38 -41.57
CA LEU A 17 36.75 -9.96 -41.42
C LEU A 17 35.26 -9.68 -41.63
N PHE A 18 34.63 -10.34 -42.60
CA PHE A 18 33.19 -10.22 -42.83
C PHE A 18 32.37 -10.76 -41.65
N LEU A 19 32.69 -11.97 -41.17
CA LEU A 19 32.05 -12.53 -39.97
C LEU A 19 32.26 -11.63 -38.75
N PHE A 20 33.47 -11.09 -38.55
CA PHE A 20 33.73 -10.16 -37.46
C PHE A 20 32.89 -8.88 -37.59
N LEU A 21 32.82 -8.28 -38.79
CA LEU A 21 32.03 -7.07 -39.04
C LEU A 21 30.51 -7.28 -38.92
N VAL A 22 30.01 -8.50 -39.11
CA VAL A 22 28.58 -8.82 -38.91
C VAL A 22 28.29 -9.19 -37.45
N LEU A 23 29.16 -10.00 -36.84
CA LEU A 23 28.96 -10.50 -35.49
C LEU A 23 29.28 -9.44 -34.44
N MET A 24 30.31 -8.59 -34.58
CA MET A 24 30.64 -7.55 -33.59
C MET A 24 29.49 -6.58 -33.35
N PRO A 25 28.85 -5.99 -34.38
CA PRO A 25 27.67 -5.14 -34.18
C PRO A 25 26.52 -5.94 -33.59
N SER A 26 26.29 -7.18 -34.05
CA SER A 26 25.25 -8.04 -33.50
C SER A 26 25.48 -8.29 -32.00
N PHE A 27 26.70 -8.61 -31.58
CA PHE A 27 27.05 -8.71 -30.17
C PHE A 27 26.92 -7.35 -29.49
N TYR A 28 27.41 -6.25 -30.05
CA TYR A 28 27.34 -4.92 -29.45
C TYR A 28 25.90 -4.40 -29.26
N PHE A 29 24.97 -4.76 -30.16
CA PHE A 29 23.55 -4.40 -30.05
C PHE A 29 22.74 -5.40 -29.20
N ILE A 30 23.15 -6.68 -29.13
CA ILE A 30 22.45 -7.71 -28.34
C ILE A 30 22.96 -7.79 -26.89
N PHE A 31 24.24 -7.51 -26.62
CA PHE A 31 24.82 -7.61 -25.27
C PHE A 31 24.22 -6.63 -24.24
N PRO A 32 23.92 -5.35 -24.59
CA PRO A 32 23.28 -4.42 -23.68
C PRO A 32 21.87 -4.86 -23.29
N LEU A 33 21.17 -5.57 -24.19
CA LEU A 33 19.82 -6.11 -23.95
C LEU A 33 19.81 -7.31 -22.99
N ARG A 34 20.99 -7.85 -22.64
CA ARG A 34 21.15 -9.08 -21.82
C ARG A 34 22.06 -8.87 -20.61
N ARG A 35 22.16 -7.66 -20.07
CA ARG A 35 22.75 -7.46 -18.74
C ARG A 35 21.78 -8.02 -17.70
N GLU A 36 22.02 -9.27 -17.33
CA GLU A 36 21.43 -9.83 -16.11
C GLU A 36 21.80 -8.91 -14.92
N PRO A 37 20.84 -8.55 -14.06
CA PRO A 37 21.12 -7.69 -12.92
C PRO A 37 22.18 -8.37 -12.05
N THR A 38 23.23 -7.62 -11.70
CA THR A 38 24.27 -8.10 -10.77
C THR A 38 23.61 -8.41 -9.42
N LEU A 39 23.61 -9.69 -9.03
CA LEU A 39 23.09 -10.12 -7.74
C LEU A 39 24.02 -9.65 -6.62
N ILE A 40 23.63 -8.60 -5.89
CA ILE A 40 24.34 -8.14 -4.71
C ILE A 40 23.78 -8.88 -3.49
N PRO A 41 24.59 -9.68 -2.77
CA PRO A 41 24.11 -10.39 -1.60
C PRO A 41 23.83 -9.39 -0.47
N LEU A 42 22.57 -9.31 -0.01
CA LEU A 42 22.23 -8.67 1.25
C LEU A 42 22.34 -9.72 2.37
N ARG A 43 23.46 -9.73 3.08
CA ARG A 43 23.67 -10.59 4.26
C ARG A 43 23.33 -9.82 5.51
N LEU A 44 22.26 -10.21 6.17
CA LEU A 44 21.85 -9.64 7.45
C LEU A 44 22.35 -10.55 8.57
N PRO A 45 22.80 -10.00 9.71
CA PRO A 45 23.15 -10.79 10.87
C PRO A 45 21.95 -11.63 11.36
N PRO A 46 22.19 -12.74 12.08
CA PRO A 46 21.12 -13.50 12.73
C PRO A 46 20.31 -12.57 13.63
N ASN A 47 18.99 -12.67 13.53
CA ASN A 47 18.08 -11.81 14.26
C ASN A 47 18.22 -12.08 15.78
N ASP A 48 18.72 -11.11 16.54
CA ASP A 48 18.56 -11.13 17.99
C ASP A 48 17.11 -10.71 18.29
N PHE A 49 16.27 -11.70 18.61
CA PHE A 49 14.83 -11.52 18.80
C PHE A 49 14.48 -10.51 19.91
N THR A 50 15.44 -10.11 20.74
CA THR A 50 15.18 -9.24 21.90
C THR A 50 15.32 -7.75 21.61
N ASP A 51 16.07 -7.36 20.58
CA ASP A 51 16.35 -5.94 20.30
C ASP A 51 15.39 -5.37 19.24
N LEU A 52 14.53 -4.45 19.65
CA LEU A 52 13.63 -3.70 18.76
C LEU A 52 14.40 -2.84 17.75
N THR A 53 15.45 -2.15 18.20
CA THR A 53 16.27 -1.30 17.34
C THR A 53 16.93 -2.12 16.24
N HIS A 54 17.44 -3.31 16.58
CA HIS A 54 18.01 -4.22 15.59
C HIS A 54 16.99 -4.69 14.55
N ARG A 55 15.81 -5.14 14.99
CA ARG A 55 14.73 -5.61 14.10
C ARG A 55 14.25 -4.51 13.16
N MET A 56 14.12 -3.28 13.66
CA MET A 56 13.78 -2.12 12.84
C MET A 56 14.86 -1.79 11.82
N ALA A 57 16.13 -1.75 12.22
CA ALA A 57 17.23 -1.48 11.29
C ALA A 57 17.32 -2.54 10.18
N GLN A 58 17.08 -3.80 10.54
CA GLN A 58 17.02 -4.90 9.58
C GLN A 58 15.85 -4.76 8.59
N ALA A 59 14.65 -4.42 9.10
CA ALA A 59 13.47 -4.18 8.27
C ALA A 59 13.68 -3.01 7.31
N GLU A 60 14.30 -1.92 7.77
CA GLU A 60 14.63 -0.78 6.90
C GLU A 60 15.66 -1.17 5.83
N ALA A 61 16.70 -1.94 6.17
CA ALA A 61 17.67 -2.41 5.17
C ALA A 61 17.03 -3.28 4.07
N LEU A 62 16.07 -4.14 4.44
CA LEU A 62 15.29 -4.94 3.49
C LEU A 62 14.41 -4.05 2.61
N TYR A 63 13.75 -3.06 3.19
CA TYR A 63 12.90 -2.14 2.46
C TYR A 63 13.70 -1.28 1.47
N GLN A 64 14.85 -0.74 1.88
CA GLN A 64 15.76 0.00 1.00
C GLN A 64 16.29 -0.84 -0.15
N LYS A 65 16.43 -2.16 0.02
CA LYS A 65 16.72 -3.07 -1.09
C LYS A 65 15.52 -3.17 -2.04
N ALA A 66 14.30 -3.31 -1.52
CA ALA A 66 13.09 -3.37 -2.33
C ALA A 66 12.88 -2.11 -3.19
N LEU A 67 13.24 -0.92 -2.69
CA LEU A 67 13.22 0.32 -3.50
C LEU A 67 14.16 0.24 -4.71
N LYS A 68 15.38 -0.28 -4.52
CA LYS A 68 16.32 -0.49 -5.64
C LYS A 68 15.83 -1.54 -6.63
N ASP A 69 15.19 -2.59 -6.13
CA ASP A 69 14.59 -3.62 -6.98
C ASP A 69 13.42 -3.04 -7.80
N ARG A 70 12.60 -2.15 -7.20
CA ARG A 70 11.54 -1.38 -7.88
C ARG A 70 12.11 -0.52 -9.01
N ASP A 71 13.17 0.24 -8.75
CA ASP A 71 13.83 1.06 -9.78
C ASP A 71 14.36 0.20 -10.93
N GLY A 72 14.91 -0.98 -10.61
CA GLY A 72 15.33 -1.97 -11.60
C GLY A 72 14.17 -2.55 -12.43
N LEU A 73 13.01 -2.75 -11.81
CA LEU A 73 11.79 -3.20 -12.48
C LEU A 73 11.23 -2.13 -13.42
N ILE A 74 11.22 -0.86 -12.98
CA ILE A 74 10.83 0.30 -13.79
C ILE A 74 11.75 0.35 -15.02
N ALA A 75 13.06 0.41 -14.82
CA ALA A 75 14.03 0.46 -15.91
C ALA A 75 13.92 -0.70 -16.92
N ARG A 76 13.40 -1.86 -16.50
CA ARG A 76 13.19 -3.04 -17.35
C ARG A 76 11.97 -2.90 -18.26
N TYR A 77 10.82 -2.47 -17.72
CA TYR A 77 9.54 -2.49 -18.44
C TYR A 77 9.10 -1.12 -18.97
N GLY A 78 9.65 -0.03 -18.45
CA GLY A 78 9.38 1.33 -18.86
C GLY A 78 10.47 2.27 -18.34
N PRO A 79 11.48 2.64 -19.16
CA PRO A 79 12.60 3.47 -18.72
C PRO A 79 12.15 4.80 -18.08
N HIS A 80 10.93 5.24 -18.40
CA HIS A 80 10.21 6.25 -17.65
C HIS A 80 8.95 5.66 -17.00
N PRO A 81 8.58 6.05 -15.76
CA PRO A 81 7.33 5.62 -15.12
C PRO A 81 6.07 5.89 -15.95
N THR A 82 6.09 6.89 -16.84
CA THR A 82 5.01 7.21 -17.77
C THR A 82 4.77 6.15 -18.84
N ASP A 83 5.73 5.25 -19.06
CA ASP A 83 5.67 4.19 -20.05
C ASP A 83 4.99 2.92 -19.50
N LEU A 84 4.71 2.88 -18.19
CA LEU A 84 4.16 1.73 -17.51
C LEU A 84 2.64 1.80 -17.41
N ASP A 85 1.97 0.73 -17.82
CA ASP A 85 0.56 0.50 -17.52
C ASP A 85 0.39 0.03 -16.06
N MET A 86 -0.73 0.37 -15.40
CA MET A 86 -1.07 -0.19 -14.08
C MET A 86 -1.31 -1.71 -14.16
N PHE A 87 -1.98 -2.15 -15.22
CA PHE A 87 -2.29 -3.55 -15.49
C PHE A 87 -2.08 -3.80 -16.99
N PRO A 88 -0.91 -4.31 -17.40
CA PRO A 88 -0.57 -4.47 -18.80
C PRO A 88 -1.55 -5.42 -19.52
N PRO A 89 -1.83 -5.18 -20.82
CA PRO A 89 -2.76 -6.00 -21.57
C PRO A 89 -2.26 -7.44 -21.70
N ASN A 90 -3.19 -8.39 -21.71
CA ASN A 90 -2.88 -9.80 -21.94
C ASN A 90 -2.54 -10.06 -23.44
N LYS A 91 -1.37 -9.59 -23.88
CA LYS A 91 -0.83 -9.73 -25.24
C LYS A 91 0.64 -10.10 -25.20
N SER A 92 1.07 -10.98 -26.11
CA SER A 92 2.46 -11.42 -26.23
C SER A 92 3.35 -10.37 -26.93
N PRO A 93 4.60 -10.14 -26.48
CA PRO A 93 5.22 -10.68 -25.26
C PRO A 93 4.60 -10.02 -24.02
N TRP A 94 4.13 -10.84 -23.08
CA TRP A 94 3.40 -10.35 -21.90
C TRP A 94 4.38 -9.77 -20.88
N PRO A 95 4.27 -8.48 -20.51
CA PRO A 95 5.00 -7.94 -19.38
C PRO A 95 4.52 -8.64 -18.10
N ALA A 96 5.42 -9.33 -17.42
CA ALA A 96 5.08 -10.10 -16.23
C ALA A 96 5.08 -9.21 -14.99
N TYR A 97 4.13 -8.27 -14.93
CA TYR A 97 3.93 -7.40 -13.79
C TYR A 97 2.48 -6.89 -13.70
N THR A 98 2.09 -6.45 -12.51
CA THR A 98 0.98 -5.57 -12.18
C THR A 98 1.51 -4.39 -11.38
N VAL A 99 0.70 -3.36 -11.14
CA VAL A 99 1.09 -2.23 -10.28
C VAL A 99 1.60 -2.71 -8.93
N TRP A 100 0.95 -3.70 -8.32
CA TRP A 100 1.28 -4.19 -6.97
C TRP A 100 2.67 -4.81 -6.86
N ASP A 101 3.23 -5.33 -7.97
CA ASP A 101 4.58 -5.90 -7.98
C ASP A 101 5.68 -4.83 -7.79
N TYR A 102 5.37 -3.55 -8.07
CA TYR A 102 6.29 -2.43 -7.81
C TYR A 102 6.24 -1.96 -6.35
N PHE A 103 5.20 -2.31 -5.60
CA PHE A 103 4.96 -1.78 -4.26
C PHE A 103 4.78 -2.89 -3.22
N PRO A 104 5.72 -3.86 -3.13
CA PRO A 104 5.59 -4.94 -2.17
C PRO A 104 5.63 -4.40 -0.73
N ALA A 105 4.89 -5.05 0.16
CA ALA A 105 5.00 -4.84 1.60
C ALA A 105 6.28 -5.47 2.17
N ALA A 106 7.43 -4.92 1.78
CA ALA A 106 8.75 -5.49 2.04
C ALA A 106 9.36 -5.05 3.39
N PHE A 107 8.65 -4.26 4.19
CA PHE A 107 9.09 -3.88 5.53
C PHE A 107 8.62 -4.91 6.55
N ASN A 108 9.54 -5.64 7.18
CA ASN A 108 9.16 -6.60 8.20
C ASN A 108 8.67 -5.88 9.47
N CYS A 109 7.42 -6.12 9.87
CA CYS A 109 6.90 -5.65 11.14
C CYS A 109 7.81 -6.14 12.29
N PRO A 110 8.25 -5.26 13.20
CA PRO A 110 9.11 -5.64 14.31
C PRO A 110 8.32 -6.24 15.48
N HIS A 111 7.11 -6.72 15.26
CA HIS A 111 6.26 -7.36 16.27
C HIS A 111 5.46 -8.50 15.62
N GLU A 112 4.57 -9.15 16.37
CA GLU A 112 3.62 -10.09 15.80
C GLU A 112 2.68 -9.37 14.82
N VAL A 113 2.50 -9.94 13.64
CA VAL A 113 1.51 -9.48 12.68
C VAL A 113 0.26 -10.33 12.87
N ARG A 114 -0.87 -9.68 13.17
CA ARG A 114 -2.15 -10.35 13.43
C ARG A 114 -3.24 -9.76 12.56
N ARG A 115 -4.06 -10.63 11.99
CA ARG A 115 -5.30 -10.21 11.34
C ARG A 115 -6.36 -9.96 12.42
N VAL A 116 -6.94 -8.76 12.41
CA VAL A 116 -7.93 -8.29 13.39
C VAL A 116 -9.27 -8.12 12.66
N GLY A 117 -10.32 -8.77 13.17
CA GLY A 117 -11.63 -8.84 12.53
C GLY A 117 -11.87 -10.08 11.65
N SER A 118 -13.02 -10.10 10.96
CA SER A 118 -13.57 -11.20 10.17
C SER A 118 -12.62 -11.68 9.08
N LEU A 119 -12.42 -13.00 8.92
CA LEU A 119 -11.78 -13.58 7.73
C LEU A 119 -12.53 -13.17 6.45
N GLY A 120 -11.81 -12.89 5.37
CA GLY A 120 -12.38 -12.34 4.15
C GLY A 120 -12.32 -10.81 4.11
N ASP A 121 -13.45 -10.16 3.93
CA ASP A 121 -13.54 -8.69 3.87
C ASP A 121 -13.72 -8.05 5.26
N GLY A 122 -13.32 -6.79 5.42
CA GLY A 122 -13.48 -5.95 6.61
C GLY A 122 -12.39 -6.08 7.70
N GLY A 123 -11.81 -7.26 7.87
CA GLY A 123 -10.68 -7.46 8.79
C GLY A 123 -9.36 -6.91 8.22
N LYS A 124 -8.52 -6.29 9.05
CA LYS A 124 -7.25 -5.67 8.63
C LYS A 124 -6.05 -6.27 9.36
N TRP A 125 -4.85 -6.12 8.81
CA TRP A 125 -3.61 -6.65 9.40
C TRP A 125 -2.93 -5.60 10.28
N VAL A 126 -2.62 -5.95 11.53
CA VAL A 126 -2.03 -5.05 12.53
C VAL A 126 -0.68 -5.60 12.98
N CYS A 127 0.31 -4.71 13.05
CA CYS A 127 1.60 -4.98 13.65
C CYS A 127 1.56 -4.71 15.15
N GLY A 128 1.90 -5.69 15.99
CA GLY A 128 2.13 -5.48 17.42
C GLY A 128 0.88 -5.12 18.23
N LEU A 129 -0.25 -5.80 18.02
CA LEU A 129 -1.45 -5.53 18.81
C LEU A 129 -1.23 -5.75 20.32
N SER A 130 -0.31 -6.64 20.70
CA SER A 130 0.17 -6.81 22.07
C SER A 130 0.64 -5.51 22.73
N ARG A 131 1.17 -4.56 21.93
CA ARG A 131 1.64 -3.25 22.40
C ARG A 131 0.51 -2.32 22.82
N LEU A 132 -0.71 -2.59 22.36
CA LEU A 132 -1.90 -1.79 22.64
C LEU A 132 -2.77 -2.35 23.77
N VAL A 133 -2.54 -3.59 24.21
CA VAL A 133 -3.40 -4.29 25.18
C VAL A 133 -3.63 -3.44 26.45
N ASP A 134 -2.56 -2.89 27.03
CA ASP A 134 -2.60 -2.10 28.26
C ASP A 134 -2.31 -0.61 28.08
N LYS A 135 -2.28 -0.11 26.83
CA LYS A 135 -2.03 1.31 26.55
C LYS A 135 -3.26 2.16 26.90
N LYS A 136 -3.19 2.88 28.03
CA LYS A 136 -4.31 3.64 28.62
C LYS A 136 -4.89 4.74 27.74
N ASP A 137 -4.05 5.37 26.94
CA ASP A 137 -4.35 6.47 26.04
C ASP A 137 -4.44 6.03 24.57
N CYS A 138 -4.81 4.75 24.34
CA CYS A 138 -4.91 4.20 22.99
C CYS A 138 -6.10 4.79 22.21
N VAL A 139 -5.81 5.35 21.03
CA VAL A 139 -6.78 6.00 20.14
C VAL A 139 -6.75 5.35 18.76
N VAL A 140 -7.92 4.91 18.29
CA VAL A 140 -8.08 4.33 16.95
C VAL A 140 -9.13 5.10 16.18
N TYR A 141 -8.81 5.48 14.95
CA TYR A 141 -9.77 6.09 14.03
C TYR A 141 -10.11 5.08 12.95
N SER A 142 -11.40 4.86 12.73
CA SER A 142 -11.91 4.07 11.62
C SER A 142 -12.75 4.95 10.74
N VAL A 143 -12.33 5.08 9.48
CA VAL A 143 -12.97 5.93 8.48
C VAL A 143 -13.48 5.04 7.36
N GLY A 144 -14.77 5.17 7.07
CA GLY A 144 -15.48 4.37 6.09
C GLY A 144 -16.04 5.17 4.92
N GLU A 145 -16.67 4.41 4.04
CA GLU A 145 -17.12 4.76 2.70
C GLU A 145 -17.83 6.13 2.56
N LEU A 146 -17.42 6.88 1.53
CA LEU A 146 -18.11 8.05 1.00
C LEU A 146 -19.00 7.64 -0.19
N SER A 147 -19.99 6.78 0.05
CA SER A 147 -20.89 6.24 -1.00
C SER A 147 -21.66 7.31 -1.77
N PHE A 148 -21.79 8.52 -1.20
CA PHE A 148 -22.61 9.58 -1.76
C PHE A 148 -22.08 10.16 -3.10
N LEU A 149 -20.77 10.17 -3.34
CA LEU A 149 -20.19 10.83 -4.51
C LEU A 149 -19.97 9.91 -5.72
N MET A 150 -19.99 8.59 -5.55
CA MET A 150 -19.80 7.65 -6.67
C MET A 150 -20.93 7.72 -7.70
N SER A 151 -22.12 8.19 -7.31
CA SER A 151 -23.25 8.33 -8.23
C SER A 151 -23.02 9.35 -9.37
N HIS A 152 -22.03 10.24 -9.29
CA HIS A 152 -21.85 11.32 -10.26
C HIS A 152 -20.66 11.13 -11.21
N ARG A 153 -19.70 10.22 -10.94
CA ARG A 153 -18.50 10.05 -11.78
C ARG A 153 -18.58 8.94 -12.82
N LEU A 154 -19.47 7.94 -12.66
CA LEU A 154 -19.56 6.80 -13.57
C LEU A 154 -21.03 6.43 -13.91
N PRO A 155 -21.74 7.24 -14.72
CA PRO A 155 -23.08 6.88 -15.17
C PRO A 155 -23.10 5.69 -16.16
N GLN A 156 -21.93 5.25 -16.67
CA GLN A 156 -21.83 4.22 -17.70
C GLN A 156 -21.55 2.80 -17.18
N LEU A 157 -21.07 2.63 -15.93
CA LEU A 157 -21.02 1.31 -15.31
C LEU A 157 -22.38 1.01 -14.67
N GLY A 158 -23.33 0.62 -15.52
CA GLY A 158 -24.57 0.03 -15.04
C GLY A 158 -24.24 -1.15 -14.12
N MET A 159 -24.74 -1.07 -12.89
CA MET A 159 -24.70 -2.13 -11.88
C MET A 159 -23.33 -2.36 -11.22
N PHE A 160 -22.96 -1.49 -10.27
CA PHE A 160 -22.22 -1.96 -9.10
C PHE A 160 -23.22 -2.76 -8.25
N PRO A 161 -23.13 -4.12 -8.16
CA PRO A 161 -23.87 -4.82 -7.13
C PRO A 161 -23.40 -4.27 -5.79
N LYS A 162 -24.32 -3.62 -5.07
CA LYS A 162 -24.20 -3.16 -3.68
C LYS A 162 -23.43 -4.17 -2.83
N PHE A 163 -22.13 -3.98 -2.69
CA PHE A 163 -21.37 -4.49 -1.56
C PHE A 163 -20.94 -3.24 -0.80
N HIS A 164 -21.72 -2.90 0.23
CA HIS A 164 -21.40 -1.74 1.08
C HIS A 164 -20.34 -2.19 2.08
N VAL A 165 -19.12 -1.67 1.95
CA VAL A 165 -18.03 -1.86 2.92
C VAL A 165 -17.97 -0.66 3.89
N GLY A 166 -19.05 0.13 4.00
CA GLY A 166 -19.19 1.11 5.07
C GLY A 166 -19.14 0.48 6.47
N ILE A 167 -18.71 1.26 7.47
CA ILE A 167 -18.47 0.82 8.87
C ILE A 167 -19.72 0.16 9.49
N ASN A 168 -20.93 0.49 9.02
CA ASN A 168 -22.19 -0.07 9.54
C ASN A 168 -22.54 -1.48 9.05
N HIS A 169 -21.84 -1.98 8.03
CA HIS A 169 -22.04 -3.34 7.54
C HIS A 169 -20.94 -4.29 8.03
N GLU A 170 -19.73 -3.75 8.24
CA GLU A 170 -18.59 -4.48 8.79
C GLU A 170 -17.90 -3.64 9.89
N SER A 171 -18.05 -4.06 11.15
CA SER A 171 -17.30 -3.50 12.30
C SER A 171 -16.55 -4.58 13.11
N SER A 172 -16.16 -5.68 12.47
CA SER A 172 -15.45 -6.77 13.12
C SER A 172 -14.03 -6.37 13.52
N PHE A 173 -13.36 -5.54 12.72
CA PHE A 173 -12.05 -5.00 13.07
C PHE A 173 -12.13 -4.23 14.40
N GLU A 174 -13.10 -3.32 14.49
CA GLU A 174 -13.33 -2.47 15.66
C GLU A 174 -13.74 -3.34 16.87
N GLY A 175 -14.64 -4.29 16.66
CA GLY A 175 -15.08 -5.22 17.72
C GLY A 175 -13.95 -6.09 18.26
N ASP A 176 -13.16 -6.70 17.37
CA ASP A 176 -12.04 -7.57 17.75
C ASP A 176 -10.90 -6.78 18.40
N LEU A 177 -10.59 -5.57 17.90
CA LEU A 177 -9.63 -4.68 18.54
C LEU A 177 -10.05 -4.32 19.97
N LEU A 178 -11.32 -3.96 20.18
CA LEU A 178 -11.84 -3.65 21.51
C LEU A 178 -11.74 -4.87 22.43
N VAL A 179 -12.21 -6.05 22.02
CA VAL A 179 -12.17 -7.27 22.85
C VAL A 179 -10.74 -7.64 23.29
N ASN A 180 -9.74 -7.29 22.48
CA ASN A 180 -8.34 -7.62 22.74
C ASN A 180 -7.52 -6.47 23.35
N THR A 181 -8.15 -5.36 23.73
CA THR A 181 -7.47 -4.20 24.33
C THR A 181 -8.28 -3.66 25.51
N ASN A 182 -7.60 -3.30 26.59
CA ASN A 182 -8.27 -2.91 27.83
C ASN A 182 -8.73 -1.45 27.82
N TYR A 183 -8.07 -0.59 27.02
CA TYR A 183 -8.26 0.87 27.11
C TYR A 183 -8.46 1.57 25.78
N CYS A 184 -8.22 0.91 24.64
CA CYS A 184 -8.38 1.55 23.34
C CYS A 184 -9.79 2.08 23.16
N LYS A 185 -9.88 3.30 22.64
CA LYS A 185 -11.14 3.92 22.23
C LYS A 185 -11.15 4.09 20.72
N ILE A 186 -12.31 3.88 20.12
CA ILE A 186 -12.48 3.93 18.66
C ILE A 186 -13.40 5.09 18.28
N TRP A 187 -12.95 5.91 17.33
CA TRP A 187 -13.77 6.93 16.68
C TRP A 187 -14.08 6.50 15.25
N GLY A 188 -15.37 6.34 14.96
CA GLY A 188 -15.89 5.99 13.65
C GLY A 188 -16.32 7.23 12.89
N TYR A 189 -15.92 7.34 11.63
CA TYR A 189 -16.29 8.42 10.73
C TYR A 189 -16.84 7.84 9.44
N ASP A 190 -18.15 7.93 9.26
CA ASP A 190 -18.81 7.45 8.04
C ASP A 190 -20.14 8.22 7.85
N PRO A 191 -20.26 9.02 6.77
CA PRO A 191 -21.47 9.82 6.53
C PRO A 191 -22.66 8.98 6.07
N SER A 192 -22.42 7.81 5.50
CA SER A 192 -23.43 6.97 4.86
C SER A 192 -24.26 6.16 5.86
N THR A 193 -23.80 6.11 7.11
CA THR A 193 -24.40 5.24 8.14
C THR A 193 -24.72 5.99 9.43
N LYS A 194 -25.41 5.30 10.36
CA LYS A 194 -25.85 5.90 11.65
C LYS A 194 -24.99 5.48 12.84
N GLY A 195 -24.03 4.58 12.65
CA GLY A 195 -23.26 3.98 13.72
C GLY A 195 -22.49 2.75 13.26
N PHE A 196 -21.74 2.17 14.19
CA PHE A 196 -21.06 0.89 13.99
C PHE A 196 -22.04 -0.28 13.78
N ALA A 197 -21.55 -1.30 13.08
CA ALA A 197 -22.26 -2.55 12.85
C ALA A 197 -22.42 -3.38 14.15
N LYS A 198 -23.21 -4.46 14.07
CA LYS A 198 -23.56 -5.31 15.23
C LYS A 198 -22.38 -6.12 15.79
N GLN A 199 -21.28 -6.22 15.04
CA GLN A 199 -20.07 -6.96 15.39
C GLN A 199 -19.37 -6.39 16.64
N ILE A 200 -19.62 -5.12 17.02
CA ILE A 200 -19.10 -4.57 18.28
C ILE A 200 -19.94 -5.10 19.46
N PRO A 201 -19.33 -5.86 20.39
CA PRO A 201 -20.03 -6.39 21.57
C PRO A 201 -20.62 -5.26 22.41
N ILE A 202 -21.80 -5.50 23.00
CA ILE A 202 -22.53 -4.50 23.79
C ILE A 202 -21.65 -3.94 24.92
N MET A 203 -20.87 -4.81 25.56
CA MET A 203 -19.97 -4.43 26.66
C MET A 203 -18.89 -3.45 26.24
N GLU A 204 -18.50 -3.42 24.98
CA GLU A 204 -17.41 -2.57 24.48
C GLU A 204 -17.85 -1.25 23.88
N ARG A 205 -19.15 -1.07 23.61
CA ARG A 205 -19.68 0.15 22.95
C ARG A 205 -19.40 1.44 23.71
N HIS A 206 -19.19 1.36 25.03
CA HIS A 206 -18.84 2.52 25.85
C HIS A 206 -17.47 3.13 25.50
N ARG A 207 -16.61 2.38 24.79
CA ARG A 207 -15.31 2.85 24.28
C ARG A 207 -15.38 3.31 22.82
N THR A 208 -16.57 3.49 22.27
CA THR A 208 -16.77 3.90 20.88
C THR A 208 -17.48 5.24 20.79
N THR A 209 -17.06 6.04 19.81
CA THR A 209 -17.71 7.29 19.42
C THR A 209 -17.92 7.25 17.91
N PHE A 210 -19.07 7.72 17.42
CA PHE A 210 -19.37 7.69 15.99
C PHE A 210 -19.87 9.05 15.49
N HIS A 211 -19.33 9.48 14.35
CA HIS A 211 -19.71 10.72 13.69
C HIS A 211 -20.00 10.49 12.21
N ARG A 212 -20.98 11.22 11.70
CA ARG A 212 -21.35 11.22 10.28
C ARG A 212 -20.57 12.26 9.50
N TYR A 213 -19.24 12.21 9.63
CA TYR A 213 -18.31 13.10 8.96
C TYR A 213 -17.51 12.33 7.91
N THR A 214 -17.00 13.06 6.94
CA THR A 214 -16.09 12.56 5.91
C THR A 214 -14.68 13.02 6.23
N LEU A 215 -13.71 12.11 6.24
CA LEU A 215 -12.30 12.49 6.21
C LEU A 215 -11.97 13.01 4.81
N ALA A 216 -11.37 14.18 4.73
CA ALA A 216 -10.98 14.81 3.47
C ALA A 216 -9.68 15.60 3.60
N ASN A 217 -9.22 16.17 2.50
CA ASN A 217 -8.07 17.08 2.48
C ASN A 217 -8.40 18.52 2.89
N VAL A 218 -9.68 18.88 3.05
CA VAL A 218 -10.14 20.22 3.43
C VAL A 218 -11.35 20.15 4.35
N ASP A 219 -11.48 21.15 5.23
CA ASP A 219 -12.68 21.33 6.03
C ASP A 219 -13.79 21.99 5.20
N ARG A 220 -15.01 21.42 5.25
CA ARG A 220 -16.17 21.96 4.56
C ARG A 220 -17.46 21.63 5.32
N PRO A 221 -18.34 22.61 5.58
CA PRO A 221 -19.65 22.31 6.12
C PRO A 221 -20.47 21.50 5.11
N ALA A 222 -21.48 20.78 5.60
CA ALA A 222 -22.43 20.09 4.73
C ALA A 222 -23.09 21.08 3.75
N SER A 223 -23.24 20.67 2.50
CA SER A 223 -23.83 21.50 1.44
C SER A 223 -24.76 20.64 0.58
N GLY A 224 -26.06 20.93 0.65
CA GLY A 224 -27.09 20.14 -0.02
C GLY A 224 -27.04 18.68 0.42
N SER A 225 -26.60 17.81 -0.48
CA SER A 225 -26.47 16.38 -0.23
C SER A 225 -25.03 15.94 0.11
N GLU A 226 -24.06 16.85 0.06
CA GLU A 226 -22.69 16.57 0.52
C GLU A 226 -22.60 16.58 2.05
N PRO A 227 -21.99 15.55 2.68
CA PRO A 227 -21.77 15.52 4.12
C PRO A 227 -20.72 16.54 4.56
N THR A 228 -20.65 16.78 5.86
CA THR A 228 -19.57 17.61 6.44
C THR A 228 -18.23 16.90 6.26
N MET A 229 -17.24 17.64 5.76
CA MET A 229 -15.88 17.16 5.52
C MET A 229 -14.92 17.80 6.51
N TYR A 230 -14.00 17.00 7.06
CA TYR A 230 -12.96 17.47 7.95
C TYR A 230 -11.61 16.87 7.58
N THR A 231 -10.56 17.65 7.77
CA THR A 231 -9.18 17.17 7.76
C THR A 231 -8.90 16.31 9.00
N LEU A 232 -7.88 15.46 8.93
CA LEU A 232 -7.43 14.68 10.10
C LEU A 232 -7.07 15.60 11.28
N ASN A 233 -6.39 16.72 11.01
CA ASN A 233 -6.03 17.72 12.01
C ASN A 233 -7.25 18.25 12.76
N THR A 234 -8.30 18.62 12.03
CA THR A 234 -9.53 19.14 12.62
C THR A 234 -10.23 18.08 13.47
N LEU A 235 -10.33 16.83 12.98
CA LEU A 235 -10.90 15.73 13.76
C LEU A 235 -10.13 15.44 15.05
N MET A 236 -8.79 15.46 14.99
CA MET A 236 -7.94 15.31 16.16
C MET A 236 -8.13 16.45 17.15
N GLN A 237 -8.19 17.70 16.67
CA GLN A 237 -8.39 18.88 17.50
C GLN A 237 -9.76 18.88 18.18
N MET A 238 -10.82 18.52 17.46
CA MET A 238 -12.18 18.39 18.01
C MET A 238 -12.26 17.37 19.14
N ASN A 239 -11.49 16.29 19.04
CA ASN A 239 -11.46 15.24 20.05
C ASN A 239 -10.41 15.45 21.15
N GLY A 240 -9.54 16.46 21.01
CA GLY A 240 -8.43 16.68 21.94
C GLY A 240 -7.31 15.64 21.83
N HIS A 241 -7.18 14.96 20.70
CA HIS A 241 -6.14 13.94 20.48
C HIS A 241 -4.89 14.56 19.87
N GLN A 242 -3.73 14.10 20.31
CA GLN A 242 -2.42 14.48 19.75
C GLN A 242 -1.79 13.34 18.92
N HIS A 243 -2.30 12.12 19.08
CA HIS A 243 -1.79 10.92 18.42
C HIS A 243 -2.92 9.93 18.15
N ILE A 244 -2.77 9.13 17.09
CA ILE A 244 -3.66 8.02 16.73
C ILE A 244 -2.83 6.74 16.58
N ASP A 245 -3.04 5.75 17.43
CA ASP A 245 -2.28 4.50 17.36
C ASP A 245 -2.53 3.74 16.04
N ILE A 246 -3.80 3.68 15.61
CA ILE A 246 -4.19 3.05 14.35
C ILE A 246 -5.22 3.92 13.63
N LEU A 247 -4.90 4.30 12.40
CA LEU A 247 -5.81 4.96 11.47
C LEU A 247 -6.21 3.98 10.38
N LYS A 248 -7.45 3.50 10.40
CA LYS A 248 -8.07 2.70 9.32
C LYS A 248 -8.81 3.64 8.37
N VAL A 249 -8.50 3.58 7.08
CA VAL A 249 -9.08 4.42 6.04
C VAL A 249 -9.54 3.55 4.87
N ASP A 250 -10.83 3.69 4.56
CA ASP A 250 -11.47 3.07 3.42
C ASP A 250 -12.50 4.07 2.86
N VAL A 251 -12.11 4.82 1.83
CA VAL A 251 -12.85 6.01 1.35
C VAL A 251 -13.14 6.01 -0.15
N GLU A 252 -13.15 4.82 -0.77
CA GLU A 252 -13.66 4.56 -2.13
C GLU A 252 -13.15 5.54 -3.20
N GLY A 253 -11.83 5.61 -3.40
CA GLY A 253 -11.19 6.36 -4.48
C GLY A 253 -10.79 7.80 -4.11
N TRP A 254 -11.11 8.26 -2.90
CA TRP A 254 -10.66 9.54 -2.36
C TRP A 254 -9.36 9.43 -1.55
N GLU A 255 -8.73 8.25 -1.53
CA GLU A 255 -7.50 8.01 -0.76
C GLU A 255 -6.39 8.94 -1.21
N PHE A 256 -6.24 9.12 -2.53
CA PHE A 256 -5.14 9.89 -3.10
C PHE A 256 -5.14 11.33 -2.61
N ASP A 257 -6.24 12.05 -2.80
CA ASP A 257 -6.37 13.44 -2.38
C ASP A 257 -6.34 13.57 -0.85
N THR A 258 -7.04 12.68 -0.14
CA THR A 258 -7.16 12.72 1.32
C THR A 258 -5.81 12.46 2.01
N ILE A 259 -5.11 11.39 1.62
CA ILE A 259 -3.83 11.01 2.19
C ILE A 259 -2.74 11.98 1.77
N ALA A 260 -2.71 12.44 0.51
CA ALA A 260 -1.76 13.47 0.08
C ALA A 260 -1.95 14.79 0.85
N GLY A 261 -3.19 15.22 1.03
CA GLY A 261 -3.53 16.42 1.82
C GLY A 261 -3.13 16.27 3.29
N MET A 262 -3.41 15.10 3.89
CA MET A 262 -2.99 14.77 5.25
C MET A 262 -1.46 14.88 5.38
N ILE A 263 -0.71 14.18 4.54
CA ILE A 263 0.77 14.14 4.58
C ILE A 263 1.34 15.54 4.42
N LYS A 264 0.89 16.26 3.40
CA LYS A 264 1.31 17.64 3.12
C LYS A 264 1.16 18.53 4.36
N SER A 265 0.05 18.42 5.09
CA SER A 265 -0.24 19.26 6.26
C SER A 265 0.73 19.10 7.44
N PHE A 266 1.43 17.96 7.52
CA PHE A 266 2.45 17.68 8.54
C PHE A 266 3.86 17.91 8.00
N MET A 267 4.16 17.44 6.79
CA MET A 267 5.48 17.59 6.19
C MET A 267 5.87 19.04 5.92
N GLU A 268 4.92 19.92 5.53
CA GLU A 268 5.21 21.36 5.37
C GLU A 268 5.59 22.06 6.69
N LYS A 269 5.29 21.42 7.83
CA LYS A 269 5.64 21.90 9.17
C LYS A 269 6.86 21.19 9.76
N ASP A 270 7.52 20.32 8.99
CA ASP A 270 8.60 19.45 9.44
C ASP A 270 8.19 18.58 10.65
N LEU A 271 6.92 18.15 10.67
CA LEU A 271 6.37 17.29 11.72
C LEU A 271 6.16 15.86 11.18
N PRO A 272 6.44 14.82 11.99
CA PRO A 272 6.05 13.47 11.63
C PRO A 272 4.52 13.33 11.63
N LEU A 273 4.01 12.33 10.89
CA LEU A 273 2.60 11.98 10.97
C LEU A 273 2.24 11.59 12.41
N PRO A 274 1.11 12.07 12.97
CA PRO A 274 0.75 11.81 14.36
C PRO A 274 0.00 10.48 14.49
N LEU A 275 0.52 9.44 13.84
CA LEU A 275 -0.08 8.11 13.85
C LEU A 275 0.96 7.00 13.99
N GLY A 276 0.57 5.88 14.60
CA GLY A 276 1.41 4.69 14.73
C GLY A 276 1.34 3.80 13.48
N GLN A 277 0.13 3.42 13.07
CA GLN A 277 -0.13 2.59 11.88
C GLN A 277 -1.23 3.18 11.00
N LEU A 278 -1.08 3.04 9.69
CA LEU A 278 -2.11 3.36 8.69
C LEU A 278 -2.57 2.06 8.02
N LEU A 279 -3.85 1.74 8.13
CA LEU A 279 -4.49 0.62 7.44
C LEU A 279 -5.33 1.21 6.32
N LEU A 280 -4.92 1.02 5.08
CA LEU A 280 -5.48 1.73 3.93
C LEU A 280 -5.94 0.74 2.87
N GLU A 281 -7.20 0.86 2.43
CA GLU A 281 -7.64 0.23 1.19
C GLU A 281 -7.44 1.19 0.03
N ILE A 282 -6.74 0.73 -1.01
CA ILE A 282 -6.30 1.57 -2.13
C ILE A 282 -7.06 1.17 -3.39
N HIS A 283 -7.74 2.14 -4.00
CA HIS A 283 -8.55 1.97 -5.21
C HIS A 283 -7.83 2.52 -6.46
N VAL A 284 -7.21 1.65 -7.27
CA VAL A 284 -6.48 2.01 -8.50
C VAL A 284 -7.27 1.76 -9.78
N TRP A 285 -8.47 2.34 -9.87
CA TRP A 285 -9.31 2.25 -11.08
C TRP A 285 -8.66 2.86 -12.32
N ASP A 286 -9.27 2.61 -13.48
CA ASP A 286 -8.74 2.90 -14.83
C ASP A 286 -8.31 4.37 -15.10
N ASP A 287 -8.67 5.35 -14.27
CA ASP A 287 -8.24 6.74 -14.41
C ASP A 287 -6.84 7.01 -13.81
N LYS A 288 -6.28 6.08 -13.04
CA LYS A 288 -4.97 6.23 -12.38
C LYS A 288 -3.84 5.81 -13.29
N LYS A 289 -2.86 6.70 -13.44
CA LYS A 289 -1.61 6.43 -14.16
C LYS A 289 -0.53 5.94 -13.21
N PHE A 290 0.38 5.11 -13.73
CA PHE A 290 1.45 4.53 -12.93
C PHE A 290 2.40 5.59 -12.34
N ASP A 291 2.81 6.59 -13.12
CA ASP A 291 3.68 7.67 -12.67
C ASP A 291 3.06 8.51 -11.55
N TYR A 292 1.76 8.78 -11.65
CA TYR A 292 1.01 9.43 -10.58
C TYR A 292 0.97 8.57 -9.31
N PHE A 293 0.68 7.26 -9.45
CA PHE A 293 0.63 6.33 -8.34
C PHE A 293 1.99 6.20 -7.64
N LEU A 294 3.07 6.03 -8.42
CA LEU A 294 4.44 5.98 -7.92
C LEU A 294 4.78 7.23 -7.09
N LYS A 295 4.51 8.42 -7.63
CA LYS A 295 4.79 9.68 -6.91
C LYS A 295 3.98 9.80 -5.62
N TRP A 296 2.70 9.39 -5.64
CA TRP A 296 1.87 9.38 -4.45
C TRP A 296 2.41 8.41 -3.39
N TRP A 297 2.83 7.22 -3.82
CA TRP A 297 3.42 6.20 -2.96
C TRP A 297 4.74 6.66 -2.34
N GLU A 298 5.63 7.26 -3.13
CA GLU A 298 6.89 7.85 -2.65
C GLU A 298 6.63 8.92 -1.57
N GLY A 299 5.52 9.65 -1.66
CA GLY A 299 5.08 10.58 -0.60
C GLY A 299 4.76 9.88 0.73
N LEU A 300 4.21 8.65 0.70
CA LEU A 300 4.04 7.82 1.90
C LEU A 300 5.40 7.44 2.49
N GLU A 301 6.31 7.00 1.64
CA GLU A 301 7.66 6.58 2.02
C GLU A 301 8.45 7.74 2.64
N GLU A 302 8.36 8.92 2.05
CA GLU A 302 8.98 10.15 2.54
C GLU A 302 8.40 10.59 3.89
N ALA A 303 7.09 10.43 4.09
CA ALA A 303 6.42 10.69 5.36
C ALA A 303 6.77 9.67 6.47
N GLY A 304 7.49 8.60 6.14
CA GLY A 304 7.93 7.57 7.09
C GLY A 304 6.99 6.36 7.17
N LEU A 305 6.03 6.23 6.27
CA LEU A 305 5.17 5.06 6.21
C LEU A 305 5.89 3.91 5.50
N ARG A 306 5.86 2.73 6.10
CA ARG A 306 6.50 1.51 5.59
C ARG A 306 5.47 0.38 5.50
N PRO A 307 5.19 -0.17 4.31
CA PRO A 307 4.21 -1.22 4.12
C PRO A 307 4.76 -2.54 4.71
N PHE A 308 4.06 -3.10 5.70
CA PHE A 308 4.41 -4.39 6.31
C PHE A 308 3.44 -5.51 5.99
N TRP A 309 2.27 -5.17 5.44
CA TRP A 309 1.35 -6.16 4.90
C TRP A 309 0.64 -5.62 3.66
N THR A 310 0.34 -6.53 2.72
CA THR A 310 -0.54 -6.26 1.58
C THR A 310 -1.48 -7.43 1.33
N ALA A 311 -2.72 -7.14 0.97
CA ALA A 311 -3.71 -8.11 0.56
C ALA A 311 -4.51 -7.56 -0.63
N PRO A 312 -4.21 -7.98 -1.87
CA PRO A 312 -5.06 -7.68 -3.02
C PRO A 312 -6.49 -8.17 -2.77
N ASN A 313 -7.48 -7.34 -3.08
CA ASN A 313 -8.89 -7.65 -2.84
C ASN A 313 -9.40 -8.61 -3.94
N LEU A 314 -9.12 -9.90 -3.79
CA LEU A 314 -9.54 -10.93 -4.74
C LEU A 314 -11.04 -11.23 -4.67
N VAL A 315 -11.70 -10.85 -3.56
CA VAL A 315 -13.16 -10.92 -3.44
C VAL A 315 -13.78 -9.97 -4.45
N TYR A 316 -13.29 -8.72 -4.52
CA TYR A 316 -13.68 -7.74 -5.53
C TYR A 316 -13.55 -8.27 -6.95
N VAL A 317 -12.38 -8.85 -7.29
CA VAL A 317 -12.14 -9.46 -8.61
C VAL A 317 -13.22 -10.50 -8.95
N ASN A 318 -13.55 -11.36 -7.99
CA ASN A 318 -14.52 -12.43 -8.21
C ASN A 318 -15.96 -11.92 -8.37
N TYR A 319 -16.46 -11.05 -7.49
CA TYR A 319 -17.86 -10.63 -7.54
C TYR A 319 -18.13 -9.50 -8.55
N ALA A 320 -17.19 -8.57 -8.72
CA ALA A 320 -17.34 -7.47 -9.68
C ALA A 320 -17.17 -7.97 -11.12
N GLY A 321 -16.67 -9.19 -11.30
CA GLY A 321 -16.29 -9.73 -12.61
C GLY A 321 -15.16 -8.92 -13.25
N SER A 322 -14.42 -8.11 -12.46
CA SER A 322 -13.25 -7.39 -12.94
C SER A 322 -12.17 -8.39 -13.32
N ARG A 323 -11.43 -8.09 -14.38
CA ARG A 323 -10.28 -8.89 -14.80
C ARG A 323 -8.98 -8.41 -14.15
N LYS A 324 -9.03 -7.33 -13.37
CA LYS A 324 -7.89 -6.67 -12.77
C LYS A 324 -8.09 -6.58 -11.26
N PRO A 325 -7.07 -6.88 -10.43
CA PRO A 325 -7.14 -6.64 -8.99
C PRO A 325 -6.93 -5.15 -8.71
N GLU A 326 -7.95 -4.32 -8.95
CA GLU A 326 -7.85 -2.85 -8.86
C GLU A 326 -7.89 -2.32 -7.42
N LEU A 327 -8.10 -3.20 -6.45
CA LEU A 327 -8.19 -2.87 -5.04
C LEU A 327 -7.17 -3.69 -4.26
N ALA A 328 -6.46 -3.05 -3.33
CA ALA A 328 -5.59 -3.74 -2.41
C ALA A 328 -5.57 -3.07 -1.04
N GLU A 329 -5.62 -3.87 0.01
CA GLU A 329 -5.39 -3.42 1.37
C GLU A 329 -3.89 -3.37 1.65
N TYR A 330 -3.44 -2.30 2.27
CA TYR A 330 -2.10 -2.14 2.79
C TYR A 330 -2.12 -1.77 4.27
N SER A 331 -1.13 -2.27 4.98
CA SER A 331 -0.88 -1.90 6.37
C SER A 331 0.51 -1.32 6.48
N PHE A 332 0.59 -0.09 6.97
CA PHE A 332 1.80 0.69 7.09
C PHE A 332 2.16 0.94 8.54
N LEU A 333 3.45 0.84 8.85
CA LEU A 333 4.03 1.29 10.10
C LEU A 333 4.66 2.67 9.90
N ASN A 334 4.41 3.62 10.80
CA ASN A 334 5.10 4.90 10.80
C ASN A 334 6.43 4.79 11.55
N THR A 335 7.54 4.95 10.84
CA THR A 335 8.91 4.84 11.37
C THR A 335 9.56 6.18 11.71
N LYS A 336 8.88 7.32 11.49
CA LYS A 336 9.40 8.66 11.78
C LYS A 336 8.73 9.35 12.98
N GLY A 337 7.59 8.84 13.46
CA GLY A 337 6.89 9.37 14.63
C GLY A 337 7.42 8.85 15.97
N ASP A 338 6.76 9.23 17.06
CA ASP A 338 6.88 8.57 18.36
C ASP A 338 5.64 7.70 18.58
N ASN A 339 5.82 6.38 18.62
CA ASN A 339 4.73 5.44 18.82
C ASN A 339 5.23 4.12 19.41
N VAL A 340 4.32 3.41 20.11
CA VAL A 340 4.60 2.20 20.90
C VAL A 340 5.09 0.99 20.07
N PHE A 341 5.00 1.07 18.74
CA PHE A 341 5.46 0.03 17.83
C PHE A 341 6.93 0.17 17.46
N ILE A 342 7.54 1.33 17.74
CA ILE A 342 8.95 1.59 17.43
C ILE A 342 9.77 1.97 18.66
N THR A 343 9.14 2.07 19.84
CA THR A 343 9.77 2.37 21.14
C THR A 343 9.51 1.32 22.21
#